data_AF-A0A3N5H1H7-F1
#
_entry.id   AF-A0A3N5H1H7-F1
#
_cell.length_a   1.000
_cell.length_b   1.000
_cell.length_c   1.000
_cell.angle_alpha   90.00
_cell.angle_beta   90.00
_cell.angle_gamma   90.00
#
_symmetry.space_group_name_H-M   'P 1'
#
loop_
_entity.id
_entity.type
_entity.pdbx_description
1 polymer ?
#
loop_
_entity_poly.entity_id
_entity_poly.type
_entity_poly.pdbx_seq_one_letter_code
_entity_poly.pdbx_strand_id
1 'polypeptide(L)'
;MGIRFFSIPSHRLVAPPQLLPADALFEPELPASIGLVDRALAGVEFRAHRVRDRITQMFASDALQRIGAPGPQASPSLVFAQPPQDLPAILRMADQLDALAAAEEGERALVWKCHRCGTRYAVPLGLVRDVSIRCERCGDPVSLRRERSSGEEALVDPMQGAVNLTRRRLAAFLRESMASGWPVLVAQQAGT
;
A
#
# COMPACT_ATOMS: atom_id res chain seq x y z
N MET A 1 5.70 -16.35 0.58
CA MET A 1 6.67 -15.44 -0.07
C MET A 1 5.94 -14.16 -0.41
N GLY A 2 6.50 -13.00 -0.08
CA GLY A 2 5.91 -11.69 -0.39
C GLY A 2 6.59 -11.01 -1.57
N ILE A 3 5.85 -10.20 -2.30
CA ILE A 3 6.38 -9.34 -3.37
C ILE A 3 7.05 -8.12 -2.75
N ARG A 4 8.27 -7.80 -3.19
CA ARG A 4 9.00 -6.59 -2.83
C ARG A 4 9.31 -5.77 -4.09
N PHE A 5 8.87 -4.52 -4.10
CA PHE A 5 9.22 -3.54 -5.12
C PHE A 5 10.28 -2.59 -4.60
N PHE A 6 11.19 -2.19 -5.48
CA PHE A 6 12.23 -1.21 -5.20
C PHE A 6 12.79 -0.65 -6.51
N SER A 7 13.54 0.44 -6.43
CA SER A 7 14.17 1.09 -7.56
C SER A 7 15.63 1.42 -7.24
N ILE A 8 16.46 1.48 -8.27
CA ILE A 8 17.89 1.76 -8.17
C ILE A 8 18.38 2.37 -9.48
N PRO A 9 19.35 3.30 -9.47
CA PRO A 9 19.98 3.77 -10.71
C PRO A 9 20.50 2.61 -11.57
N SER A 10 20.21 2.63 -12.87
CA SER A 10 20.57 1.52 -13.78
C SER A 10 22.05 1.16 -13.80
N HIS A 11 22.94 2.14 -13.59
CA HIS A 11 24.39 1.91 -13.56
C HIS A 11 24.88 1.20 -12.28
N ARG A 12 24.04 1.05 -11.26
CA ARG A 12 24.33 0.32 -10.02
C ARG A 12 23.78 -1.12 -10.06
N LEU A 13 23.13 -1.54 -11.15
CA LEU A 13 22.66 -2.91 -11.31
C LEU A 13 23.84 -3.88 -11.38
N VAL A 14 23.75 -4.98 -10.65
CA VAL A 14 24.73 -6.07 -10.68
C VAL A 14 24.05 -7.39 -11.00
N ALA A 15 24.81 -8.34 -11.54
CA ALA A 15 24.33 -9.69 -11.81
C ALA A 15 24.41 -10.58 -10.55
N PRO A 16 23.54 -11.59 -10.41
CA PRO A 16 23.70 -12.63 -9.38
C PRO A 16 25.07 -13.31 -9.50
N PRO A 17 25.67 -13.77 -8.38
CA PRO A 17 25.11 -13.83 -7.03
C PRO A 17 25.33 -12.55 -6.19
N GLN A 18 25.84 -11.46 -6.79
CA GLN A 18 26.12 -10.24 -6.05
C GLN A 18 24.81 -9.60 -5.54
N LEU A 19 24.85 -9.08 -4.31
CA LEU A 19 23.75 -8.30 -3.76
C LEU A 19 23.79 -6.88 -4.32
N LEU A 20 22.62 -6.27 -4.45
CA LEU A 20 22.51 -4.87 -4.84
C LEU A 20 23.04 -3.96 -3.70
N PRO A 21 23.67 -2.83 -4.05
CA PRO A 21 24.20 -1.90 -3.07
C PRO A 21 23.07 -1.26 -2.26
N ALA A 22 23.02 -1.54 -0.96
CA ALA A 22 21.93 -1.14 -0.07
C ALA A 22 21.77 0.39 0.04
N ASP A 23 22.85 1.16 -0.11
CA ASP A 23 22.86 2.62 -0.12
C ASP A 23 22.13 3.23 -1.32
N ALA A 24 21.91 2.45 -2.39
CA ALA A 24 21.29 2.92 -3.61
C ALA A 24 19.84 2.43 -3.78
N LEU A 25 19.34 1.58 -2.87
CA LEU A 25 17.99 1.05 -2.94
C LEU A 25 16.98 2.10 -2.48
N PHE A 26 16.04 2.43 -3.36
CA PHE A 26 14.86 3.21 -3.03
C PHE A 26 13.66 2.29 -2.91
N GLU A 27 13.03 2.26 -1.74
CA GLU A 27 11.94 1.35 -1.43
C GLU A 27 10.72 2.10 -0.90
N PRO A 28 9.50 1.62 -1.18
CA PRO A 28 8.30 2.17 -0.55
C PRO A 28 8.31 1.88 0.96
N GLU A 29 7.98 2.88 1.76
CA GLU A 29 7.74 2.71 3.19
C GLU A 29 6.39 2.00 3.42
N LEU A 30 6.42 0.69 3.61
CA LEU A 30 5.22 -0.14 3.76
C LEU A 30 4.96 -0.54 5.22
N PRO A 31 3.69 -0.73 5.63
CA PRO A 31 3.37 -1.27 6.95
C PRO A 31 3.96 -2.68 7.14
N ALA A 32 4.39 -2.99 8.37
CA ALA A 32 4.94 -4.29 8.73
C ALA A 32 3.85 -5.37 8.79
N SER A 33 3.45 -5.90 7.63
CA SER A 33 2.52 -7.04 7.55
C SER A 33 2.72 -7.82 6.25
N ILE A 34 2.75 -9.14 6.38
CA ILE A 34 3.00 -10.08 5.29
C ILE A 34 1.79 -10.11 4.36
N GLY A 35 2.04 -10.04 3.04
CA GLY A 35 1.00 -10.17 2.02
C GLY A 35 0.18 -8.90 1.77
N LEU A 36 0.49 -7.77 2.43
CA LEU A 36 -0.16 -6.49 2.13
C LEU A 36 0.09 -6.05 0.69
N VAL A 37 1.30 -6.23 0.17
CA VAL A 37 1.62 -5.91 -1.24
C VAL A 37 0.76 -6.74 -2.18
N ASP A 38 0.65 -8.05 -1.95
CA ASP A 38 -0.22 -8.93 -2.75
C ASP A 38 -1.69 -8.50 -2.73
N ARG A 39 -2.20 -8.08 -1.57
CA ARG A 39 -3.57 -7.56 -1.42
C ARG A 39 -3.74 -6.20 -2.10
N ALA A 40 -2.78 -5.30 -1.93
CA ALA A 40 -2.79 -3.96 -2.52
C ALA A 40 -2.82 -4.00 -4.06
N LEU A 41 -2.12 -4.98 -4.65
CA LEU A 41 -2.07 -5.20 -6.09
C LEU A 41 -3.30 -5.95 -6.65
N ALA A 42 -4.23 -6.40 -5.80
CA ALA A 42 -5.44 -7.07 -6.27
C ALA A 42 -6.27 -6.11 -7.14
N GLY A 43 -6.57 -6.55 -8.37
CA GLY A 43 -7.33 -5.75 -9.35
C GLY A 43 -6.51 -4.70 -10.09
N VAL A 44 -5.20 -4.56 -9.85
CA VAL A 44 -4.34 -3.58 -10.53
C VAL A 44 -3.77 -4.16 -11.82
N GLU A 45 -3.75 -3.35 -12.88
CA GLU A 45 -3.25 -3.74 -14.19
C GLU A 45 -2.01 -2.95 -14.63
N PHE A 46 -1.13 -3.63 -15.37
CA PHE A 46 0.03 -3.07 -16.06
C PHE A 46 0.09 -3.60 -17.49
N ARG A 47 0.03 -2.70 -18.49
CA ARG A 47 -0.01 -3.03 -19.93
C ARG A 47 -1.09 -4.09 -20.28
N ALA A 48 -2.31 -3.92 -19.76
CA ALA A 48 -3.45 -4.83 -19.94
C ALA A 48 -3.29 -6.24 -19.33
N HIS A 49 -2.30 -6.45 -18.45
CA HIS A 49 -2.18 -7.66 -17.65
C HIS A 49 -2.36 -7.33 -16.18
N ARG A 50 -3.00 -8.22 -15.42
CA ARG A 50 -3.02 -8.14 -13.96
C ARG A 50 -1.59 -8.21 -13.43
N VAL A 51 -1.23 -7.27 -12.56
CA VAL A 51 0.15 -7.13 -12.07
C VAL A 51 0.64 -8.42 -11.39
N ARG A 52 -0.21 -9.06 -10.58
CA ARG A 52 0.13 -10.32 -9.89
C ARG A 52 0.43 -11.45 -10.86
N ASP A 53 -0.41 -11.63 -11.87
CA ASP A 53 -0.24 -12.69 -12.86
C ASP A 53 1.03 -12.46 -13.68
N ARG A 54 1.29 -11.21 -14.06
CA ARG A 54 2.53 -10.81 -14.74
C ARG A 54 3.76 -11.12 -13.90
N ILE A 55 3.78 -10.75 -12.61
CA ILE A 55 4.92 -11.03 -11.72
C ILE A 55 5.14 -12.53 -11.59
N THR A 56 4.08 -13.31 -11.39
CA THR A 56 4.16 -14.77 -11.33
C THR A 56 4.78 -15.36 -12.60
N GLN A 57 4.32 -14.93 -13.77
CA GLN A 57 4.86 -15.36 -15.07
C GLN A 57 6.33 -14.95 -15.26
N MET A 58 6.70 -13.74 -14.82
CA MET A 58 8.07 -13.27 -14.88
C MET A 58 9.00 -14.17 -14.05
N PHE A 59 8.62 -14.53 -12.82
CA PHE A 59 9.45 -15.40 -11.98
C PHE A 59 9.51 -16.84 -12.50
N ALA A 60 8.46 -17.32 -13.15
CA ALA A 60 8.42 -18.63 -13.79
C ALA A 60 9.20 -18.71 -15.12
N SER A 61 9.62 -17.57 -15.68
CA SER A 61 10.38 -17.53 -16.93
C SER A 61 11.89 -17.59 -16.69
N ASP A 62 12.55 -18.52 -17.38
CA ASP A 62 14.02 -18.60 -17.42
C ASP A 62 14.63 -17.67 -18.49
N ALA A 63 13.80 -17.09 -19.36
CA ALA A 63 14.26 -16.21 -20.44
C ALA A 63 14.59 -14.78 -19.97
N LEU A 64 14.12 -14.39 -18.78
CA LEU A 64 14.34 -13.04 -18.25
C LEU A 64 15.68 -12.93 -17.53
N GLN A 65 16.41 -11.85 -17.82
CA GLN A 65 17.67 -11.55 -17.15
C GLN A 65 17.44 -11.29 -15.66
N ARG A 66 18.12 -12.08 -14.83
CA ARG A 66 18.12 -11.94 -13.37
C ARG A 66 19.11 -10.85 -12.95
N ILE A 67 18.69 -10.05 -11.97
CA ILE A 67 19.48 -9.00 -11.32
C ILE A 67 19.80 -9.45 -9.89
N GLY A 68 20.88 -8.91 -9.31
CA GLY A 68 21.24 -9.12 -7.91
C GLY A 68 20.04 -8.95 -6.96
N ALA A 69 20.07 -9.66 -5.84
CA ALA A 69 19.01 -9.56 -4.84
C ALA A 69 19.17 -8.28 -4.00
N PRO A 70 18.07 -7.65 -3.52
CA PRO A 70 18.14 -6.48 -2.63
C PRO A 70 18.63 -6.83 -1.22
N GLY A 71 18.76 -8.11 -0.90
CA GLY A 71 19.27 -8.58 0.38
C GLY A 71 19.36 -10.11 0.41
N PRO A 72 19.99 -10.68 1.45
CA PRO A 72 20.29 -12.11 1.53
C PRO A 72 19.05 -13.01 1.65
N GLN A 73 17.91 -12.46 2.10
CA GLN A 73 16.64 -13.19 2.25
C GLN A 73 15.70 -13.04 1.05
N ALA A 74 16.14 -12.34 0.01
CA ALA A 74 15.35 -12.11 -1.20
C ALA A 74 15.88 -12.95 -2.37
N SER A 75 14.99 -13.32 -3.28
CA SER A 75 15.36 -13.91 -4.56
C SER A 75 16.17 -12.93 -5.41
N PRO A 76 16.89 -13.41 -6.45
CA PRO A 76 17.31 -12.57 -7.56
C PRO A 76 16.12 -11.76 -8.09
N SER A 77 16.40 -10.55 -8.52
CA SER A 77 15.41 -9.56 -8.91
C SER A 77 15.15 -9.61 -10.42
N LEU A 78 14.05 -9.02 -10.85
CA LEU A 78 13.70 -8.84 -12.25
C LEU A 78 13.29 -7.39 -12.50
N VAL A 79 13.58 -6.87 -13.71
CA VAL A 79 13.07 -5.56 -14.15
C VAL A 79 11.58 -5.69 -14.45
N PHE A 80 10.74 -5.11 -13.59
CA PHE A 80 9.30 -5.08 -13.78
C PHE A 80 8.91 -4.06 -14.85
N ALA A 81 9.51 -2.87 -14.77
CA ALA A 81 9.27 -1.76 -15.69
C ALA A 81 10.51 -0.86 -15.83
N GLN A 82 10.71 -0.33 -17.03
CA GLN A 82 11.86 0.48 -17.43
C GLN A 82 11.41 1.81 -18.09
N PRO A 83 11.70 2.97 -17.47
CA PRO A 83 11.57 4.26 -18.14
C PRO A 83 12.56 4.41 -19.32
N PRO A 84 12.20 5.13 -20.40
CA PRO A 84 10.94 5.83 -20.64
C PRO A 84 9.85 4.96 -21.27
N GLN A 85 10.17 3.73 -21.69
CA GLN A 85 9.26 2.88 -22.48
C GLN A 85 7.99 2.51 -21.70
N ASP A 86 8.14 2.28 -20.39
CA ASP A 86 7.04 1.92 -19.49
C ASP A 86 6.39 3.12 -18.79
N LEU A 87 6.88 4.33 -19.02
CA LEU A 87 6.47 5.55 -18.30
C LEU A 87 4.94 5.71 -18.24
N PRO A 88 4.17 5.62 -19.36
CA PRO A 88 2.72 5.79 -19.31
C PRO A 88 2.01 4.65 -18.58
N ALA A 89 2.56 3.43 -18.65
CA ALA A 89 1.99 2.27 -17.96
C ALA A 89 2.20 2.34 -16.45
N ILE A 90 3.37 2.82 -16.00
CA ILE A 90 3.68 3.03 -14.58
C ILE A 90 2.77 4.11 -13.98
N LEU A 91 2.58 5.25 -14.65
CA LEU A 91 1.67 6.30 -14.15
C LEU A 91 0.24 5.80 -14.02
N ARG A 92 -0.28 5.12 -15.05
CA ARG A 92 -1.62 4.52 -14.98
C ARG A 92 -1.74 3.51 -13.85
N MET A 93 -0.69 2.75 -13.56
CA MET A 93 -0.68 1.83 -12.42
C MET A 93 -0.70 2.59 -11.08
N ALA A 94 0.06 3.68 -10.95
CA ALA A 94 0.03 4.53 -9.77
C ALA A 94 -1.35 5.17 -9.55
N ASP A 95 -1.98 5.67 -10.61
CA ASP A 95 -3.32 6.26 -10.54
C ASP A 95 -4.40 5.23 -10.18
N GLN A 96 -4.29 4.00 -10.71
CA GLN A 96 -5.18 2.89 -10.31
C GLN A 96 -5.06 2.56 -8.82
N LEU A 97 -3.84 2.52 -8.28
CA LEU A 97 -3.61 2.25 -6.86
C LEU A 97 -4.25 3.32 -5.97
N ASP A 98 -4.09 4.60 -6.32
CA ASP A 98 -4.72 5.70 -5.59
C ASP A 98 -6.24 5.68 -5.71
N ALA A 99 -6.77 5.39 -6.90
CA ALA A 99 -8.22 5.29 -7.13
C ALA A 99 -8.84 4.15 -6.30
N LEU A 100 -8.20 2.98 -6.26
CA LEU A 100 -8.65 1.86 -5.43
C LEU A 100 -8.56 2.19 -3.94
N ALA A 101 -7.47 2.83 -3.50
CA ALA A 101 -7.32 3.25 -2.12
C ALA A 101 -8.42 4.23 -1.70
N ALA A 102 -8.77 5.18 -2.57
CA ALA A 102 -9.83 6.16 -2.32
C ALA A 102 -11.23 5.53 -2.35
N ALA A 103 -11.50 4.62 -3.29
CA ALA A 103 -12.78 3.93 -3.39
C ALA A 103 -13.05 3.03 -2.17
N GLU A 104 -12.00 2.41 -1.62
CA GLU A 104 -12.08 1.48 -0.48
C GLU A 104 -11.74 2.16 0.86
N GLU A 105 -11.57 3.48 0.91
CA GLU A 105 -11.30 4.24 2.14
C GLU A 105 -12.50 4.27 3.10
N GLY A 106 -13.65 3.80 2.62
CA GLY A 106 -14.89 3.64 3.37
C GLY A 106 -15.47 4.95 3.90
N GLU A 107 -16.55 4.85 4.65
CA GLU A 107 -17.10 6.02 5.33
C GLU A 107 -16.23 6.39 6.54
N ARG A 108 -15.90 7.67 6.65
CA ARG A 108 -15.24 8.24 7.83
C ARG A 108 -16.29 8.52 8.89
N ALA A 109 -15.97 8.30 10.16
CA ALA A 109 -16.85 8.55 11.28
C ALA A 109 -16.19 9.45 12.32
N LEU A 110 -17.01 10.25 13.00
CA LEU A 110 -16.60 10.89 14.24
C LEU A 110 -16.82 9.93 15.40
N VAL A 111 -15.89 9.97 16.36
CA VAL A 111 -15.91 9.08 17.50
C VAL A 111 -16.17 9.86 18.79
N TRP A 112 -17.04 9.32 19.64
CA TRP A 112 -17.29 9.80 20.99
C TRP A 112 -17.15 8.66 21.99
N LYS A 113 -16.90 9.01 23.25
CA LYS A 113 -16.86 8.06 24.36
C LYS A 113 -17.82 8.53 25.45
N CYS A 114 -18.59 7.60 26.01
CA CYS A 114 -19.38 7.89 27.20
C CYS A 114 -18.44 8.27 28.35
N HIS A 115 -18.66 9.42 28.96
CA HIS A 115 -17.81 9.96 30.04
C HIS A 115 -17.81 9.08 31.30
N ARG A 116 -18.88 8.31 31.55
CA ARG A 116 -19.01 7.46 32.73
C ARG A 116 -18.45 6.05 32.55
N CYS A 117 -18.79 5.37 31.45
CA CYS A 117 -18.44 3.96 31.26
C CYS A 117 -17.49 3.69 30.07
N GLY A 118 -17.08 4.72 29.34
CA GLY A 118 -16.10 4.60 28.24
C GLY A 118 -16.63 3.96 26.96
N THR A 119 -17.93 3.63 26.87
CA THR A 119 -18.53 3.04 25.67
C THR A 119 -18.31 3.94 24.44
N ARG A 120 -17.85 3.34 23.34
CA ARG A 120 -17.45 4.04 22.10
C ARG A 120 -18.61 4.13 21.12
N TYR A 121 -18.84 5.32 20.60
CA TYR A 121 -19.82 5.62 19.54
C TYR A 121 -19.07 6.13 18.31
N ALA A 122 -19.25 5.48 17.17
CA ALA A 122 -18.72 5.94 15.90
C ALA A 122 -19.88 6.25 14.96
N VAL A 123 -20.02 7.51 14.53
CA VAL A 123 -21.10 7.95 13.65
C VAL A 123 -20.51 8.42 12.32
N PRO A 124 -20.92 7.84 11.17
CA PRO A 124 -20.48 8.27 9.85
C PRO A 124 -20.68 9.77 9.64
N LEU A 125 -19.72 10.46 9.01
CA LEU A 125 -19.72 11.91 8.82
C LEU A 125 -21.01 12.43 8.17
N GLY A 126 -21.58 11.69 7.23
CA GLY A 126 -22.84 12.04 6.57
C GLY A 126 -24.08 11.96 7.47
N LEU A 127 -23.99 11.25 8.60
CA LEU A 127 -25.06 11.05 9.57
C LEU A 127 -24.86 11.87 10.86
N VAL A 128 -23.74 12.58 11.00
CA VAL A 128 -23.45 13.38 12.20
C VAL A 128 -24.48 14.50 12.32
N ARG A 129 -25.15 14.54 13.47
CA ARG A 129 -26.05 15.61 13.89
C ARG A 129 -25.80 15.91 15.35
N ASP A 130 -25.94 17.17 15.75
CA ASP A 130 -25.81 17.56 17.15
C ASP A 130 -27.01 17.06 17.95
N VAL A 131 -26.86 15.86 18.51
CA VAL A 131 -27.90 15.20 19.31
C VAL A 131 -27.33 14.71 20.63
N SER A 132 -28.21 14.51 21.61
CA SER A 132 -27.89 13.82 22.86
C SER A 132 -28.58 12.48 22.86
N ILE A 133 -27.81 11.40 22.90
CA ILE A 133 -28.33 10.03 23.02
C ILE A 133 -28.12 9.51 24.44
N ARG A 134 -28.77 8.40 24.78
CA ARG A 134 -28.54 7.67 26.03
C ARG A 134 -27.52 6.57 25.77
N CYS A 135 -26.53 6.42 26.65
CA CYS A 135 -25.57 5.34 26.55
C CYS A 135 -26.25 3.99 26.73
N GLU A 136 -26.12 3.04 25.78
CA GLU A 136 -26.75 1.72 25.88
C GLU A 136 -26.24 0.88 27.06
N ARG A 137 -25.07 1.22 27.61
CA ARG A 137 -24.45 0.46 28.71
C ARG A 137 -24.80 0.99 30.10
N CYS A 138 -24.85 2.31 30.30
CA CYS A 138 -25.05 2.91 31.63
C CYS A 138 -26.21 3.92 31.71
N GLY A 139 -26.86 4.24 30.59
CA GLY A 139 -27.98 5.18 30.53
C GLY A 139 -27.61 6.66 30.64
N ASP A 140 -26.33 6.99 30.88
CA ASP A 140 -25.88 8.38 30.93
C ASP A 140 -26.01 9.06 29.57
N PRO A 141 -26.30 10.38 29.54
CA PRO A 141 -26.39 11.12 28.30
C PRO A 141 -25.01 11.27 27.65
N VAL A 142 -24.95 11.00 26.35
CA VAL A 142 -23.77 11.21 25.49
C VAL A 142 -24.11 12.28 24.47
N SER A 143 -23.37 13.39 24.52
CA SER A 143 -23.56 14.50 23.58
C SER A 143 -22.67 14.29 22.35
N LEU A 144 -23.31 14.01 21.22
CA LEU A 144 -22.66 13.79 19.92
C LEU A 144 -22.45 15.13 19.20
N ARG A 145 -21.84 16.10 19.87
CA ARG A 145 -21.44 17.38 19.25
C ARG A 145 -20.09 17.24 18.57
N ARG A 146 -19.95 17.85 17.40
CA ARG A 146 -18.72 17.76 16.59
C ARG A 146 -17.47 18.18 17.37
N GLU A 147 -17.56 19.30 18.10
CA GLU A 147 -16.43 19.82 18.89
C GLU A 147 -15.98 18.90 20.04
N ARG A 148 -16.85 17.98 20.48
CA ARG A 148 -16.57 17.04 21.58
C ARG A 148 -16.17 15.65 21.10
N SER A 149 -16.03 15.48 19.79
CA SER A 149 -15.53 14.23 19.22
C SER A 149 -14.06 14.02 19.61
N SER A 150 -13.65 12.76 19.69
CA SER A 150 -12.27 12.35 19.91
C SER A 150 -11.44 12.36 18.61
N GLY A 151 -12.04 12.76 17.49
CA GLY A 151 -11.43 12.77 16.16
C GLY A 151 -12.24 12.02 15.11
N GLU A 152 -11.79 12.14 13.86
CA GLU A 152 -12.28 11.37 12.73
C GLU A 152 -11.50 10.06 12.61
N GLU A 153 -12.21 8.93 12.59
CA GLU A 153 -11.64 7.61 12.35
C GLU A 153 -12.29 7.00 11.11
N ALA A 154 -11.51 6.29 10.29
CA ALA A 154 -12.08 5.46 9.23
C ALA A 154 -12.85 4.31 9.89
N LEU A 155 -14.09 4.04 9.46
CA LEU A 155 -14.85 2.85 9.90
C LEU A 155 -14.35 1.56 9.25
N VAL A 156 -13.28 1.64 8.47
CA VAL A 156 -12.71 0.54 7.71
C VAL A 156 -12.00 -0.43 8.64
N ASP A 157 -12.10 -1.72 8.31
CA ASP A 157 -11.29 -2.78 8.92
C ASP A 157 -9.80 -2.37 8.93
N PRO A 158 -9.09 -2.41 10.08
CA PRO A 158 -7.67 -2.04 10.16
C PRO A 158 -6.78 -2.68 9.08
N MET A 159 -7.09 -3.91 8.67
CA MET A 159 -6.39 -4.59 7.59
C MET A 159 -6.60 -3.88 6.25
N GLN A 160 -7.83 -3.49 5.93
CA GLN A 160 -8.14 -2.75 4.72
C GLN A 160 -7.54 -1.34 4.74
N GLY A 161 -7.47 -0.70 5.91
CA GLY A 161 -6.71 0.55 6.09
C GLY A 161 -5.23 0.39 5.75
N ALA A 162 -4.60 -0.70 6.19
CA ALA A 162 -3.21 -1.02 5.86
C ALA A 162 -3.01 -1.32 4.36
N VAL A 163 -3.98 -1.99 3.71
CA VAL A 163 -3.98 -2.20 2.26
C VAL A 163 -4.04 -0.88 1.51
N ASN A 164 -4.94 0.03 1.88
CA ASN A 164 -5.06 1.35 1.25
C ASN A 164 -3.81 2.21 1.44
N LEU A 165 -3.22 2.20 2.64
CA LEU A 165 -1.94 2.86 2.89
C LEU A 165 -0.83 2.28 2.01
N THR A 166 -0.77 0.95 1.88
CA THR A 166 0.20 0.27 0.99
C THR A 166 0.02 0.71 -0.46
N ARG A 167 -1.21 0.79 -0.96
CA ARG A 167 -1.51 1.27 -2.32
C ARG A 167 -0.99 2.68 -2.56
N ARG A 168 -1.28 3.62 -1.65
CA ARG A 168 -0.78 5.02 -1.74
C ARG A 168 0.75 5.10 -1.72
N ARG A 169 1.40 4.31 -0.85
CA ARG A 169 2.87 4.27 -0.75
C ARG A 169 3.52 3.69 -2.00
N LEU A 170 2.92 2.64 -2.57
CA LEU A 170 3.34 2.10 -3.87
C LEU A 170 3.15 3.11 -5.00
N ALA A 171 2.01 3.81 -5.05
CA ALA A 171 1.75 4.84 -6.06
C ALA A 171 2.78 5.98 -5.99
N ALA A 172 3.09 6.47 -4.79
CA ALA A 172 4.13 7.48 -4.57
C ALA A 172 5.52 6.97 -5.01
N PHE A 173 5.89 5.77 -4.61
CA PHE A 173 7.14 5.12 -5.02
C PHE A 173 7.28 5.00 -6.55
N LEU A 174 6.22 4.60 -7.25
CA LEU A 174 6.22 4.47 -8.71
C LEU A 174 6.46 5.82 -9.39
N ARG A 175 5.81 6.89 -8.90
CA ARG A 175 5.99 8.26 -9.43
C ARG A 175 7.40 8.79 -9.17
N GLU A 176 7.97 8.51 -8.01
CA GLU A 176 9.33 8.95 -7.67
C GLU A 176 10.40 8.20 -8.47
N SER A 177 10.26 6.87 -8.60
CA SER A 177 11.15 6.04 -9.44
C SER A 177 11.16 6.55 -10.88
N MET A 178 10.00 6.95 -11.38
CA MET A 178 9.85 7.56 -12.70
C MET A 178 10.51 8.93 -12.81
N ALA A 179 10.27 9.83 -11.84
CA ALA A 179 10.86 11.16 -11.83
C ALA A 179 12.40 11.08 -11.83
N SER A 180 12.94 10.07 -11.16
CA SER A 180 14.37 9.75 -11.13
C SER A 180 14.87 9.02 -12.39
N GLY A 181 13.98 8.55 -13.26
CA GLY A 181 14.33 7.77 -14.45
C GLY A 181 14.88 6.37 -14.13
N TRP A 182 14.62 5.85 -12.93
CA TRP A 182 15.16 4.59 -12.46
C TRP A 182 14.22 3.41 -12.79
N PRO A 183 14.75 2.22 -13.12
CA PRO A 183 13.95 1.02 -13.30
C PRO A 183 13.22 0.62 -12.01
N VAL A 184 12.02 0.08 -12.18
CA VAL A 184 11.29 -0.58 -11.08
C VAL A 184 11.62 -2.05 -11.13
N LEU A 185 12.22 -2.54 -10.05
CA LEU A 185 12.60 -3.94 -9.86
C LEU A 185 11.61 -4.64 -8.94
N VAL A 186 11.50 -5.95 -9.10
CA VAL A 186 10.72 -6.83 -8.24
C VAL A 186 11.56 -8.02 -7.79
N ALA A 187 11.45 -8.37 -6.51
CA ALA A 187 12.02 -9.57 -5.91
C ALA A 187 10.95 -10.31 -5.08
N GLN A 188 11.14 -11.61 -4.87
CA GLN A 188 10.36 -12.38 -3.91
C GLN A 188 11.13 -12.48 -2.59
N GLN A 189 10.47 -12.20 -1.47
CA GLN A 189 11.06 -12.33 -0.14
C GLN A 189 10.39 -13.50 0.60
N ALA A 190 11.19 -14.35 1.26
CA ALA A 190 10.64 -15.34 2.17
C ALA A 190 9.90 -14.62 3.31
N GLY A 191 8.71 -15.09 3.66
CA GLY A 191 8.04 -14.61 4.87
C GLY A 191 8.77 -15.21 6.06
N THR A 192 9.34 -14.37 6.92
CA THR A 192 9.82 -14.77 8.25
C THR A 192 8.64 -15.00 9.17
#